data_AF-A0A924J7H7-F1
#
_entry.id   AF-A0A924J7H7-F1
#
_cell.length_a   1.000
_cell.length_b   1.000
_cell.length_c   1.000
_cell.angle_alpha   90.00
_cell.angle_beta   90.00
_cell.angle_gamma   90.00
#
_symmetry.space_group_name_H-M   'P 1'
#
loop_
_entity.id
_entity.type
_entity.pdbx_description
1 polymer ?
#
loop_
_entity_poly.entity_id
_entity_poly.type
_entity_poly.pdbx_seq_one_letter_code
_entity_poly.pdbx_strand_id
1 'polypeptide(L)'
;MNFKRSVLALALISLISFAFIKKGVDPVDNIVTALQKWNDTNPQEKVYLQTDKPHYVVGDTIWFKAYVTIGSKHQLSAMSGALFVDL
;
A
#
# COMPACT_ATOMS: atom_id res chain seq x y z
N MET A 1 -48.37 7.78 -35.47
CA MET A 1 -47.87 8.03 -34.09
C MET A 1 -46.70 7.11 -33.68
N ASN A 2 -46.12 6.32 -34.60
CA ASN A 2 -45.11 5.30 -34.27
C ASN A 2 -43.68 5.79 -34.53
N PHE A 3 -43.49 6.64 -35.55
CA PHE A 3 -42.19 7.24 -35.89
C PHE A 3 -41.60 8.10 -34.75
N LYS A 4 -42.44 8.94 -34.11
CA LYS A 4 -42.01 9.77 -32.97
C LYS A 4 -41.60 8.93 -31.75
N ARG A 5 -42.22 7.77 -31.53
CA ARG A 5 -41.89 6.83 -30.45
C ARG A 5 -40.58 6.11 -30.72
N SER A 6 -40.32 5.72 -31.97
CA SER A 6 -39.04 5.14 -32.38
C SER A 6 -37.88 6.13 -32.28
N VAL A 7 -38.09 7.41 -32.61
CA VAL A 7 -37.07 8.47 -32.45
C VAL A 7 -36.76 8.71 -30.97
N LEU A 8 -37.78 8.72 -30.10
CA LEU A 8 -37.58 8.84 -28.64
C LEU A 8 -36.82 7.65 -28.06
N ALA A 9 -37.10 6.43 -28.53
CA ALA A 9 -36.38 5.23 -28.10
C ALA A 9 -34.90 5.27 -28.52
N LEU A 10 -34.59 5.72 -29.74
CA LEU A 10 -33.22 5.88 -30.22
C LEU A 10 -32.46 6.97 -29.45
N ALA A 11 -33.13 8.09 -29.12
CA ALA A 11 -32.53 9.15 -28.31
C ALA A 11 -32.21 8.66 -26.89
N LEU A 12 -33.09 7.84 -26.29
CA LEU A 12 -32.86 7.25 -24.97
C LEU A 12 -31.69 6.27 -24.99
N ILE A 13 -31.60 5.42 -26.03
CA ILE A 13 -30.47 4.49 -26.21
C ILE A 13 -29.16 5.27 -26.38
N SER A 14 -29.16 6.34 -27.16
CA SER A 14 -27.98 7.21 -27.31
C SER A 14 -27.56 7.84 -25.99
N LEU A 15 -28.51 8.27 -25.14
CA LEU A 15 -28.21 8.86 -23.84
C LEU A 15 -27.59 7.83 -22.88
N ILE A 16 -28.09 6.60 -22.90
CA ILE A 16 -27.56 5.49 -22.09
C ILE A 16 -26.14 5.12 -22.54
N SER A 17 -25.83 5.18 -23.84
CA SER A 17 -24.48 4.92 -24.33
C SER A 17 -23.43 5.91 -23.80
N PHE A 18 -23.80 7.17 -23.52
CA PHE A 18 -22.90 8.14 -22.90
C PHE A 18 -22.59 7.83 -21.43
N ALA A 19 -23.44 7.08 -20.73
CA ALA A 19 -23.22 6.70 -19.33
C ALA A 19 -22.15 5.60 -19.14
N PHE A 20 -21.73 4.93 -20.24
CA PHE A 20 -20.72 3.87 -20.22
C PHE A 20 -19.34 4.30 -20.75
N ILE A 21 -19.04 5.61 -20.72
CA ILE A 21 -17.69 6.07 -21.04
C ILE A 21 -16.77 5.70 -19.88
N LYS A 22 -15.93 4.67 -20.09
CA LYS A 22 -14.84 4.34 -19.14
C LYS A 22 -13.92 5.55 -19.05
N LYS A 23 -13.68 6.06 -17.84
CA LYS A 23 -12.61 7.04 -17.59
C LYS A 23 -11.32 6.44 -18.15
N GLY A 24 -10.69 7.13 -19.11
CA GLY A 24 -9.40 6.71 -19.65
C GLY A 24 -8.39 6.58 -18.50
N VAL A 25 -7.52 5.58 -18.58
CA VAL A 25 -6.49 5.35 -17.54
C VAL A 25 -5.58 6.57 -17.49
N ASP A 26 -5.52 7.23 -16.34
CA ASP A 26 -4.61 8.36 -16.14
C ASP A 26 -3.17 7.82 -16.20
N PRO A 27 -2.25 8.45 -16.95
CA PRO A 27 -0.83 8.06 -16.94
C PRO A 27 -0.24 7.93 -15.53
N VAL A 28 -0.74 8.70 -14.56
CA VAL A 28 -0.35 8.62 -13.16
C VAL A 28 -0.80 7.31 -12.51
N ASP A 29 -1.99 6.81 -12.82
CA ASP A 29 -2.54 5.57 -12.22
C ASP A 29 -1.67 4.35 -12.56
N ASN A 30 -1.12 4.32 -13.77
CA ASN A 30 -0.19 3.27 -14.19
C ASN A 30 1.10 3.29 -13.36
N ILE A 31 1.65 4.49 -13.12
CA ILE A 31 2.87 4.66 -12.31
C ILE A 31 2.61 4.26 -10.87
N VAL A 32 1.49 4.71 -10.28
CA VAL A 32 1.09 4.36 -8.92
C VAL A 32 0.94 2.85 -8.77
N THR A 33 0.27 2.20 -9.72
CA THR A 33 0.08 0.73 -9.72
C THR A 33 1.42 -0.01 -9.82
N ALA A 34 2.34 0.46 -10.68
CA ALA A 34 3.66 -0.13 -10.82
C ALA A 34 4.49 0.00 -9.53
N LEU A 35 4.44 1.16 -8.88
CA LEU A 35 5.12 1.40 -7.60
C LEU A 35 4.53 0.56 -6.47
N GLN A 36 3.22 0.45 -6.39
CA GLN A 36 2.54 -0.42 -5.42
C GLN A 36 2.98 -1.87 -5.59
N LYS A 37 2.96 -2.37 -6.83
CA LYS A 37 3.43 -3.72 -7.15
C LYS A 37 4.89 -3.93 -6.74
N TRP A 38 5.76 -2.95 -7.01
CA TRP A 38 7.16 -3.03 -6.62
C TRP A 38 7.34 -3.09 -5.11
N ASN A 39 6.62 -2.25 -4.36
CA ASN A 39 6.66 -2.22 -2.90
C ASN A 39 6.12 -3.51 -2.26
N ASP A 40 5.08 -4.12 -2.82
CA ASP A 40 4.53 -5.39 -2.32
C ASP A 40 5.43 -6.58 -2.67
N THR A 41 6.15 -6.53 -3.80
CA THR A 41 7.07 -7.60 -4.22
C THR A 41 8.42 -7.51 -3.50
N ASN A 42 8.83 -6.31 -3.09
CA ASN A 42 10.12 -6.04 -2.45
C ASN A 42 9.92 -5.35 -1.09
N PRO A 43 9.29 -6.02 -0.10
CA PRO A 43 9.11 -5.44 1.22
C PRO A 43 10.48 -5.23 1.88
N GLN A 44 10.75 -4.00 2.29
CA GLN A 44 11.96 -3.67 3.05
C GLN A 44 11.70 -3.84 4.54
N GLU A 45 12.45 -4.69 5.22
CA GLU A 45 12.37 -4.80 6.68
C GLU A 45 13.21 -3.70 7.37
N LYS A 46 12.68 -3.18 8.47
CA LYS A 46 13.38 -2.22 9.34
C LYS A 46 13.43 -2.77 10.76
N VAL A 47 14.62 -2.73 11.35
CA VAL A 47 14.87 -3.14 12.74
C VAL A 47 14.87 -1.91 13.63
N TYR A 48 14.12 -1.96 14.72
CA TYR A 48 14.13 -0.97 15.79
C TYR A 48 14.58 -1.62 17.08
N LEU A 49 15.50 -0.96 17.78
CA LEU A 49 16.02 -1.39 19.07
C LEU A 49 15.64 -0.34 20.12
N GLN A 50 14.92 -0.76 21.15
CA GLN A 50 14.58 0.08 22.29
C GLN A 50 15.27 -0.45 23.53
N THR A 51 16.15 0.36 24.11
CA THR A 51 16.82 0.07 25.38
C THR A 51 16.02 0.62 26.55
N ASP A 52 16.28 0.11 27.76
CA ASP A 52 15.61 0.60 28.98
C ASP A 52 16.11 1.98 29.43
N LYS A 53 17.36 2.37 29.06
CA LYS A 53 17.99 3.64 29.45
C LYS A 53 18.76 4.27 28.28
N PRO A 54 18.95 5.61 28.32
CA PRO A 54 19.79 6.32 27.35
C PRO A 54 21.30 6.23 27.63
N HIS A 55 21.71 5.93 28.87
CA HIS A 55 23.12 5.82 29.28
C HIS A 55 23.28 4.70 30.30
N TYR A 56 24.44 4.04 30.28
CA TYR A 56 24.79 2.93 31.16
C TYR A 56 26.18 3.18 31.76
N VAL A 57 26.38 2.75 33.00
CA VAL A 57 27.68 2.73 33.66
C VAL A 57 28.19 1.29 33.78
N VAL A 58 29.47 1.14 34.12
CA VAL A 58 30.09 -0.18 34.31
C VAL A 58 29.33 -0.96 35.38
N GLY A 59 28.97 -2.20 35.06
CA GLY A 59 28.20 -3.09 35.92
C GLY A 59 26.68 -3.03 35.70
N ASP A 60 26.17 -2.09 34.89
CA ASP A 60 24.76 -2.08 34.53
C ASP A 60 24.39 -3.25 33.60
N THR A 61 23.17 -3.76 33.77
CA THR A 61 22.55 -4.70 32.82
C THR A 61 21.77 -3.91 31.77
N ILE A 62 22.01 -4.19 30.49
CA ILE A 62 21.27 -3.57 29.37
C ILE A 62 20.04 -4.44 29.06
N TRP A 63 18.85 -3.90 29.28
CA TRP A 63 17.60 -4.52 28.84
C TRP A 63 17.13 -3.88 27.53
N PHE A 64 16.70 -4.70 26.58
CA PHE A 64 16.18 -4.19 25.32
C PHE A 64 14.98 -4.98 24.80
N LYS A 65 14.19 -4.32 23.96
CA LYS A 65 13.22 -4.93 23.06
C LYS A 65 13.62 -4.61 21.62
N ALA A 66 13.46 -5.58 20.74
CA ALA A 66 13.69 -5.40 19.32
C ALA A 66 12.41 -5.67 18.53
N TYR A 67 12.21 -4.90 17.47
CA TYR A 67 11.05 -5.00 16.60
C TYR A 67 11.52 -5.00 15.15
N VAL A 68 11.07 -5.99 14.37
CA VAL A 68 11.26 -6.01 12.92
C VAL A 68 9.93 -5.62 12.29
N THR A 69 9.94 -4.65 11.38
CA THR A 69 8.73 -4.13 10.74
C THR A 69 8.83 -4.10 9.23
N ILE A 70 7.70 -4.20 8.55
CA ILE A 70 7.56 -3.92 7.12
C ILE A 70 7.65 -2.41 6.96
N GLY A 71 8.72 -1.93 6.34
CA GLY A 71 9.12 -0.52 6.34
C GLY A 71 8.10 0.43 5.72
N SER A 72 7.29 -0.02 4.76
CA SER A 72 6.22 0.79 4.14
C SER A 72 4.90 0.77 4.91
N LYS A 73 4.66 -0.26 5.73
CA LYS A 73 3.39 -0.45 6.47
C LYS A 73 3.53 -0.17 7.97
N HIS A 74 4.75 -0.07 8.49
CA HIS A 74 5.06 0.05 9.91
C HIS A 74 4.41 -1.04 10.79
N GLN A 75 4.15 -2.21 10.19
CA GLN A 75 3.58 -3.38 10.86
C GLN A 75 4.68 -4.38 11.17
N LEU A 76 4.52 -5.19 12.22
CA LEU A 76 5.49 -6.24 12.54
C LEU A 76 5.70 -7.17 11.35
N SER A 77 6.95 -7.42 11.01
CA SER A 77 7.33 -8.34 9.95
C SER A 77 7.41 -9.76 10.47
N ALA A 78 6.82 -10.69 9.73
CA ALA A 78 6.94 -12.13 9.97
C ALA A 78 7.91 -12.81 8.97
N MET A 79 8.71 -12.04 8.23
CA MET A 79 9.51 -12.56 7.11
C MET A 79 10.84 -13.17 7.55
N SER A 80 11.72 -12.39 8.19
CA SER A 80 13.10 -12.83 8.49
C SER A 80 13.26 -13.79 9.68
N GLY A 81 12.20 -14.06 10.45
CA GLY A 81 12.18 -15.07 11.51
C GLY A 81 13.01 -14.76 12.75
N ALA A 82 14.34 -14.68 12.63
CA ALA A 82 15.28 -14.43 13.73
C ALA A 82 16.07 -13.12 13.52
N LEU A 83 16.25 -12.38 14.62
CA LEU A 83 17.13 -11.21 14.68
C LEU A 83 18.34 -11.55 15.57
N PHE A 84 19.53 -11.49 14.99
CA PHE A 84 20.78 -11.65 15.74
C PHE A 84 21.23 -10.28 16.27
N VAL A 85 21.57 -10.23 17.56
CA VAL A 85 22.02 -9.02 18.26
C VAL A 85 23.33 -9.34 18.96
N ASP A 86 24.33 -8.49 18.78
CA ASP A 86 25.67 -8.62 19.36
C ASP A 86 26.11 -7.25 19.92
N LEU A 87 26.94 -7.25 20.96
CA LEU A 87 27.37 -6.04 21.70
C LEU A 87 28.89 -5.95 21.81
#